data_AF-A0A923PR58-F1
#
_entry.id   AF-A0A923PR58-F1
#
_cell.length_a   1.000
_cell.length_b   1.000
_cell.length_c   1.000
_cell.angle_alpha   90.00
_cell.angle_beta   90.00
_cell.angle_gamma   90.00
#
_symmetry.space_group_name_H-M   'P 1'
#
loop_
_entity.id
_entity.type
_entity.pdbx_description
1 polymer ?
#
loop_
_entity_poly.entity_id
_entity_poly.type
_entity_poly.pdbx_seq_one_letter_code
_entity_poly.pdbx_strand_id
1 'polypeptide(L)'
;EPGAAAWMQANLAIPRDAVALDAASVIYTDEQNRRWRLPRGSADYTLAGPFGPERTVREVCTERDLLNAAGTFFELPAENAGGIAKVRALTTHNRRIHDYATWRGLFVMTGIAADAPASDTHVIRSADGRAAVWAGAVDDLWSLGKPVGVGGPWKDTAVKAGAPSDPYLLTGYDQKSLALSHTSATSVRIRVEVDLTGTGQWVNYRTFEVPAGKTVEHKFPAAYQAYWLRVVAGSPATATAWLTYN
;
A
#
# COMPACT_ATOMS: atom_id res chain seq x y z
N GLU A 1 -28.45 -17.90 14.86
CA GLU A 1 -29.00 -19.17 14.35
C GLU A 1 -28.12 -20.34 14.74
N PRO A 2 -28.69 -21.50 15.13
CA PRO A 2 -27.93 -22.73 15.33
C PRO A 2 -27.17 -23.10 14.04
N GLY A 3 -25.87 -23.36 14.13
CA GLY A 3 -25.04 -23.76 12.98
C GLY A 3 -24.35 -22.61 12.24
N ALA A 4 -24.77 -21.35 12.42
CA ALA A 4 -24.14 -20.21 11.76
C ALA A 4 -22.64 -20.08 12.09
N ALA A 5 -22.25 -20.28 13.35
CA ALA A 5 -20.86 -20.22 13.77
C ALA A 5 -20.00 -21.31 13.11
N ALA A 6 -20.50 -22.54 13.02
CA ALA A 6 -19.79 -23.65 12.37
C ALA A 6 -19.65 -23.42 10.86
N TRP A 7 -20.71 -22.92 10.21
CA TRP A 7 -20.67 -22.54 8.80
C TRP A 7 -19.65 -21.42 8.55
N MET A 8 -19.65 -20.37 9.38
CA MET A 8 -18.69 -19.27 9.27
C MET A 8 -17.26 -19.75 9.47
N GLN A 9 -16.99 -20.62 10.45
CA GLN A 9 -15.65 -21.18 10.64
C GLN A 9 -15.17 -22.02 9.45
N ALA A 10 -16.08 -22.76 8.80
CA ALA A 10 -15.74 -23.59 7.64
C ALA A 10 -15.55 -22.79 6.34
N ASN A 11 -16.29 -21.69 6.16
CA ASN A 11 -16.38 -20.99 4.87
C ASN A 11 -15.77 -19.58 4.88
N LEU A 12 -15.63 -18.95 6.05
CA LEU A 12 -15.12 -17.58 6.21
C LEU A 12 -13.79 -17.57 6.97
N ALA A 13 -12.92 -18.53 6.64
CA ALA A 13 -11.55 -18.49 7.16
C ALA A 13 -10.92 -17.15 6.78
N ILE A 14 -10.29 -16.49 7.76
CA ILE A 14 -9.64 -15.20 7.54
C ILE A 14 -8.55 -15.40 6.47
N PRO A 15 -8.62 -14.71 5.32
CA PRO A 15 -7.58 -14.79 4.30
C PRO A 15 -6.23 -14.39 4.90
N ARG A 16 -5.24 -15.29 4.82
CA ARG A 16 -3.89 -15.02 5.35
C ARG A 16 -2.92 -14.50 4.30
N ASP A 17 -3.29 -14.60 3.02
CA ASP A 17 -2.37 -14.46 1.89
C ASP A 17 -2.75 -13.32 0.93
N ALA A 18 -3.76 -12.51 1.29
CA ALA A 18 -4.22 -11.39 0.44
C ALA A 18 -3.17 -10.30 0.26
N VAL A 19 -2.24 -10.18 1.22
CA VAL A 19 -1.13 -9.23 1.19
C VAL A 19 0.19 -9.97 1.41
N ALA A 20 1.13 -9.75 0.49
CA ALA A 20 2.49 -10.25 0.57
C ALA A 20 3.50 -9.10 0.44
N LEU A 21 4.76 -9.40 0.75
CA LEU A 21 5.88 -8.48 0.60
C LEU A 21 6.97 -9.15 -0.24
N ASP A 22 7.46 -8.46 -1.26
CA ASP A 22 8.71 -8.81 -1.94
C ASP A 22 9.72 -7.67 -1.82
N ALA A 23 10.93 -7.83 -2.34
CA ALA A 23 11.98 -6.81 -2.24
C ALA A 23 11.58 -5.44 -2.82
N ALA A 24 10.58 -5.37 -3.69
CA ALA A 24 10.15 -4.15 -4.35
C ALA A 24 9.05 -3.42 -3.59
N SER A 25 8.03 -4.14 -3.11
CA SER A 25 6.80 -3.51 -2.60
C SER A 25 5.93 -4.47 -1.80
N VAL A 26 4.82 -3.93 -1.29
CA VAL A 26 3.65 -4.74 -0.94
C VAL A 26 2.98 -5.26 -2.21
N ILE A 27 2.43 -6.46 -2.17
CA ILE A 27 1.60 -7.05 -3.23
C ILE A 27 0.24 -7.39 -2.63
N TYR A 28 -0.80 -6.78 -3.16
CA TYR A 28 -2.19 -7.14 -2.92
C TYR A 28 -2.68 -8.03 -4.07
N THR A 29 -3.30 -9.17 -3.76
CA THR A 29 -3.93 -10.05 -4.75
C THR A 29 -5.44 -9.99 -4.57
N ASP A 30 -6.15 -9.52 -5.60
CA ASP A 30 -7.61 -9.43 -5.57
C ASP A 30 -8.29 -10.78 -5.84
N GLU A 31 -9.63 -10.81 -5.71
CA GLU A 31 -10.44 -12.02 -5.91
C GLU A 31 -10.37 -12.56 -7.35
N GLN A 32 -9.97 -11.73 -8.32
CA GLN A 32 -9.73 -12.15 -9.71
C GLN A 32 -8.27 -12.53 -9.97
N ASN A 33 -7.48 -12.71 -8.90
CA ASN A 33 -6.06 -13.09 -8.92
C ASN A 33 -5.17 -12.07 -9.66
N ARG A 34 -5.58 -10.80 -9.72
CA ARG A 34 -4.74 -9.71 -10.24
C ARG A 34 -3.88 -9.16 -9.12
N ARG A 35 -2.63 -8.83 -9.46
CA ARG A 35 -1.64 -8.30 -8.54
C ARG A 35 -1.56 -6.79 -8.62
N TRP A 36 -1.59 -6.14 -7.48
CA TRP A 36 -1.49 -4.69 -7.33
C TRP A 36 -0.38 -4.39 -6.32
N ARG A 37 0.49 -3.44 -6.65
CA ARG A 37 1.65 -3.12 -5.82
C ARG A 37 1.45 -1.81 -5.08
N LEU A 38 1.66 -1.85 -3.76
CA LEU A 38 1.53 -0.68 -2.89
C LEU A 38 2.88 -0.29 -2.27
N PRO A 39 3.13 0.99 -2.01
CA PRO A 39 4.35 1.44 -1.35
C PRO A 39 4.42 0.93 0.08
N ARG A 40 5.65 0.78 0.58
CA ARG A 40 5.90 0.63 2.01
C ARG A 40 5.99 2.01 2.63
N GLY A 41 5.47 2.20 3.84
CA GLY A 41 5.65 3.43 4.60
C GLY A 41 7.10 3.66 5.05
N SER A 42 7.88 2.58 5.18
CA SER A 42 9.33 2.62 5.39
C SER A 42 10.03 1.44 4.70
N ALA A 43 11.32 1.59 4.38
CA ALA A 43 12.08 0.54 3.67
C ALA A 43 12.25 -0.74 4.51
N ASP A 44 12.34 -0.59 5.83
CA ASP A 44 12.53 -1.64 6.83
C ASP A 44 11.22 -2.25 7.36
N TYR A 45 10.05 -1.81 6.87
CA TYR A 45 8.77 -2.35 7.32
C TYR A 45 8.65 -3.85 7.00
N THR A 46 8.19 -4.63 7.98
CA THR A 46 7.90 -6.06 7.85
C THR A 46 6.44 -6.35 8.19
N LEU A 47 5.82 -7.32 7.50
CA LEU A 47 4.40 -7.66 7.74
C LEU A 47 4.18 -8.28 9.12
N ALA A 48 5.12 -9.07 9.64
CA ALA A 48 4.98 -9.73 10.93
C ALA A 48 5.02 -8.73 12.09
N GLY A 49 3.94 -8.69 12.88
CA GLY A 49 3.83 -7.84 14.05
C GLY A 49 4.24 -8.52 15.35
N PRO A 50 4.44 -7.75 16.43
CA PRO A 50 4.82 -8.29 17.74
C PRO A 50 3.76 -9.23 18.33
N PHE A 51 2.50 -9.13 17.88
CA PHE A 51 1.37 -9.94 18.33
C PHE A 51 0.87 -10.92 17.25
N GLY A 52 1.63 -11.12 16.17
CA GLY A 52 1.23 -11.94 15.03
C GLY A 52 0.67 -11.10 13.86
N PRO A 53 -0.21 -11.68 13.03
CA PRO A 53 -0.82 -10.99 11.89
C PRO A 53 -1.67 -9.79 12.34
N GLU A 54 -1.49 -8.67 11.66
CA GLU A 54 -2.30 -7.46 11.86
C GLU A 54 -3.56 -7.50 11.00
N ARG A 55 -4.59 -6.75 11.38
CA ARG A 55 -5.81 -6.59 10.57
C ARG A 55 -5.46 -5.95 9.24
N THR A 56 -5.54 -6.73 8.16
CA THR A 56 -5.30 -6.24 6.81
C THR A 56 -6.38 -5.27 6.35
N VAL A 57 -7.65 -5.66 6.43
CA VAL A 57 -8.77 -4.86 5.90
C VAL A 57 -9.98 -4.90 6.82
N ARG A 58 -10.70 -3.79 6.93
CA ARG A 58 -12.02 -3.75 7.58
C ARG A 58 -12.87 -2.58 7.07
N GLU A 59 -14.17 -2.81 6.93
CA GLU A 59 -15.16 -1.75 6.81
C GLU A 59 -15.17 -0.87 8.08
N VAL A 60 -14.94 0.43 7.90
CA VAL A 60 -14.97 1.41 8.99
C VAL A 60 -16.13 2.39 8.86
N CYS A 61 -16.62 2.58 7.64
CA CYS A 61 -17.86 3.30 7.33
C CYS A 61 -18.54 2.51 6.21
N THR A 62 -19.86 2.61 6.08
CA THR A 62 -20.61 1.94 5.02
C THR A 62 -19.96 2.20 3.65
N GLU A 63 -19.63 1.12 2.93
CA GLU A 63 -18.97 1.14 1.60
C GLU A 63 -17.54 1.69 1.58
N ARG A 64 -16.91 1.88 2.76
CA ARG A 64 -15.54 2.34 2.91
C ARG A 64 -14.75 1.41 3.80
N ASP A 65 -13.92 0.60 3.17
CA ASP A 65 -12.93 -0.20 3.86
C ASP A 65 -11.63 0.61 4.06
N LEU A 66 -10.96 0.36 5.18
CA LEU A 66 -9.55 0.68 5.30
C LEU A 66 -8.74 -0.58 5.07
N LEU A 67 -7.73 -0.45 4.21
CA LEU A 67 -6.65 -1.41 4.05
C LEU A 67 -5.44 -0.90 4.83
N ASN A 68 -4.99 -1.64 5.83
CA ASN A 68 -3.72 -1.43 6.53
C ASN A 68 -2.64 -2.28 5.86
N ALA A 69 -1.69 -1.65 5.19
CA ALA A 69 -0.60 -2.36 4.55
C ALA A 69 0.72 -1.59 4.67
N ALA A 70 1.74 -2.29 5.16
CA ALA A 70 3.11 -1.80 5.31
C ALA A 70 3.25 -0.39 5.91
N GLY A 71 2.50 -0.09 6.98
CA GLY A 71 2.60 1.19 7.69
C GLY A 71 1.77 2.32 7.08
N THR A 72 0.88 2.01 6.11
CA THR A 72 -0.04 2.98 5.51
C THR A 72 -1.48 2.46 5.59
N PHE A 73 -2.40 3.34 5.97
CA PHE A 73 -3.81 3.15 5.72
C PHE A 73 -4.17 3.63 4.33
N PHE A 74 -4.89 2.80 3.60
CA PHE A 74 -5.48 3.11 2.31
C PHE A 74 -6.99 3.05 2.42
N GLU A 75 -7.67 4.01 1.80
CA GLU A 75 -9.11 3.90 1.54
C GLU A 75 -9.29 2.88 0.40
N LEU A 76 -9.92 1.76 0.70
CA LEU A 76 -10.26 0.70 -0.23
C LEU A 76 -11.77 0.76 -0.49
N PRO A 77 -12.20 1.23 -1.68
CA PRO A 77 -13.61 1.21 -2.04
C PRO A 77 -14.13 -0.22 -2.10
N ALA A 78 -15.43 -0.40 -1.85
CA ALA A 78 -16.11 -1.68 -2.11
C ALA A 78 -15.94 -2.12 -3.57
N GLU A 79 -16.06 -3.42 -3.84
CA GLU A 79 -15.86 -3.99 -5.19
C GLU A 79 -16.82 -3.39 -6.24
N ASN A 80 -18.08 -3.11 -5.85
CA ASN A 80 -19.05 -2.43 -6.71
C ASN A 80 -18.72 -0.94 -6.99
N ALA A 81 -17.79 -0.35 -6.23
CA ALA A 81 -17.26 1.00 -6.39
C ALA A 81 -15.85 1.02 -7.02
N GLY A 82 -15.40 -0.10 -7.58
CA GLY A 82 -14.13 -0.23 -8.30
C GLY A 82 -12.99 -0.87 -7.51
N GLY A 83 -13.24 -1.25 -6.24
CA GLY A 83 -12.33 -2.07 -5.46
C GLY A 83 -10.91 -1.51 -5.38
N ILE A 84 -9.93 -2.42 -5.37
CA ILE A 84 -8.51 -2.08 -5.32
C ILE A 84 -8.09 -1.13 -6.45
N ALA A 85 -8.69 -1.17 -7.65
CA ALA A 85 -8.32 -0.29 -8.76
C ALA A 85 -8.53 1.20 -8.46
N LYS A 86 -9.35 1.52 -7.46
CA LYS A 86 -9.67 2.87 -6.98
C LYS A 86 -9.10 3.17 -5.59
N VAL A 87 -8.20 2.33 -5.09
CA VAL A 87 -7.55 2.52 -3.79
C VAL A 87 -6.78 3.85 -3.74
N ARG A 88 -6.76 4.48 -2.57
CA ARG A 88 -6.04 5.74 -2.34
C ARG A 88 -5.33 5.70 -0.99
N ALA A 89 -4.07 6.15 -0.97
CA ALA A 89 -3.37 6.34 0.30
C ALA A 89 -4.02 7.44 1.14
N LEU A 90 -4.31 7.14 2.40
CA LEU A 90 -4.95 8.05 3.36
C LEU A 90 -3.92 8.69 4.29
N THR A 91 -3.14 7.85 4.99
CA THR A 91 -2.10 8.28 5.92
C THR A 91 -1.03 7.20 6.09
N THR A 92 0.23 7.63 6.18
CA THR A 92 1.35 6.74 6.51
C THR A 92 1.68 6.88 7.98
N HIS A 93 1.29 5.88 8.77
CA HIS A 93 1.46 5.88 10.22
C HIS A 93 2.75 5.22 10.68
N ASN A 94 3.29 4.22 9.95
CA ASN A 94 4.41 3.37 10.35
C ASN A 94 4.29 2.73 11.76
N ARG A 95 3.09 2.73 12.33
CA ARG A 95 2.72 2.09 13.61
C ARG A 95 2.33 0.63 13.42
N ARG A 96 2.52 -0.20 14.46
CA ARG A 96 2.07 -1.60 14.54
C ARG A 96 0.60 -1.70 14.98
N ILE A 97 -0.31 -1.19 14.15
CA ILE A 97 -1.75 -1.24 14.45
C ILE A 97 -2.22 -2.68 14.32
N HIS A 98 -2.61 -3.29 15.44
CA HIS A 98 -2.91 -4.72 15.48
C HIS A 98 -4.29 -5.05 14.93
N ASP A 99 -5.32 -4.34 15.39
CA ASP A 99 -6.69 -4.40 14.89
C ASP A 99 -7.34 -3.02 15.04
N TYR A 100 -8.36 -2.76 14.23
CA TYR A 100 -9.14 -1.53 14.25
C TYR A 100 -10.58 -1.84 13.87
N ALA A 101 -11.52 -1.05 14.34
CA ALA A 101 -12.94 -1.18 14.03
C ALA A 101 -13.70 0.11 14.30
N THR A 102 -14.96 0.16 13.88
CA THR A 102 -15.89 1.22 14.28
C THR A 102 -16.77 0.73 15.41
N TRP A 103 -16.90 1.53 16.46
CA TRP A 103 -17.76 1.25 17.61
C TRP A 103 -18.49 2.52 18.05
N ARG A 104 -19.83 2.50 18.02
CA ARG A 104 -20.69 3.64 18.39
C ARG A 104 -20.30 4.96 17.69
N GLY A 105 -19.93 4.88 16.42
CA GLY A 105 -19.51 6.04 15.62
C GLY A 105 -18.06 6.49 15.84
N LEU A 106 -17.30 5.82 16.71
CA LEU A 106 -15.87 6.08 16.90
C LEU A 106 -15.04 5.08 16.12
N PHE A 107 -13.93 5.55 15.57
CA PHE A 107 -12.85 4.70 15.07
C PHE A 107 -11.98 4.27 16.25
N VAL A 108 -11.77 2.97 16.41
CA VAL A 108 -11.06 2.37 17.54
C VAL A 108 -9.90 1.53 17.01
N MET A 109 -8.70 1.69 17.59
CA MET A 109 -7.49 0.94 17.24
C MET A 109 -6.84 0.27 18.45
N THR A 110 -6.15 -0.83 18.20
CA THR A 110 -5.31 -1.56 19.16
C THR A 110 -3.85 -1.57 18.69
N GLY A 111 -2.93 -2.06 19.53
CA GLY A 111 -1.48 -1.95 19.29
C GLY A 111 -0.87 -0.71 19.94
N ILE A 112 -1.46 -0.24 21.04
CA ILE A 112 -1.01 0.96 21.75
C ILE A 112 0.27 0.64 22.52
N ALA A 113 1.29 1.46 22.33
CA ALA A 113 2.56 1.32 23.05
C ALA A 113 2.34 1.50 24.56
N ALA A 114 3.06 0.73 25.37
CA ALA A 114 2.91 0.76 26.82
C ALA A 114 3.21 2.16 27.40
N ASP A 115 4.15 2.87 26.77
CA ASP A 115 4.60 4.22 27.09
C ASP A 115 3.82 5.34 26.37
N ALA A 116 2.70 5.03 25.70
CA ALA A 116 1.86 6.06 25.09
C ALA A 116 1.47 7.15 26.11
N PRO A 117 1.63 8.45 25.78
CA PRO A 117 1.51 9.55 26.73
C PRO A 117 0.17 9.54 27.49
N ALA A 118 0.21 9.73 28.80
CA ALA A 118 -1.00 9.83 29.61
C ALA A 118 -1.84 11.07 29.29
N SER A 119 -1.24 12.07 28.63
CA SER A 119 -1.93 13.27 28.14
C SER A 119 -2.66 13.07 26.82
N ASP A 120 -2.46 11.95 26.13
CA ASP A 120 -3.19 11.64 24.89
C ASP A 120 -4.64 11.26 25.23
N THR A 121 -5.54 12.18 24.96
CA THR A 121 -6.98 12.03 25.26
C THR A 121 -7.65 10.93 24.43
N HIS A 122 -7.02 10.45 23.35
CA HIS A 122 -7.55 9.35 22.55
C HIS A 122 -7.24 7.98 23.16
N VAL A 123 -6.25 7.88 24.06
CA VAL A 123 -5.85 6.59 24.65
C VAL A 123 -6.70 6.29 25.87
N ILE A 124 -7.58 5.30 25.73
CA ILE A 124 -8.44 4.79 26.80
C ILE A 124 -7.80 3.51 27.36
N ARG A 125 -7.49 3.53 28.66
CA ARG A 125 -6.89 2.38 29.36
C ARG A 125 -7.91 1.70 30.26
N SER A 126 -7.80 0.37 30.37
CA SER A 126 -8.58 -0.40 31.34
C SER A 126 -8.17 -0.05 32.78
N ALA A 127 -9.06 -0.28 33.75
CA ALA A 127 -8.78 0.01 35.16
C ALA A 127 -7.56 -0.75 35.73
N ASP A 128 -7.28 -1.94 35.19
CA ASP A 128 -6.10 -2.74 35.57
C ASP A 128 -4.83 -2.38 34.77
N GLY A 129 -4.92 -1.44 33.82
CA GLY A 129 -3.82 -0.98 32.97
C GLY A 129 -3.33 -2.00 31.94
N ARG A 130 -3.98 -3.18 31.81
CA ARG A 130 -3.52 -4.27 30.93
C ARG A 130 -3.98 -4.12 29.48
N ALA A 131 -5.01 -3.32 29.23
CA ALA A 131 -5.52 -3.06 27.90
C ALA A 131 -5.56 -1.55 27.64
N ALA A 132 -5.29 -1.18 26.39
CA ALA A 132 -5.43 0.17 25.91
C ALA A 132 -5.96 0.15 24.48
N VAL A 133 -6.85 1.08 24.18
CA VAL A 133 -7.30 1.36 22.82
C VAL A 133 -7.10 2.84 22.53
N TRP A 134 -6.85 3.16 21.27
CA TRP A 134 -6.99 4.51 20.77
C TRP A 134 -8.42 4.65 20.23
N ALA A 135 -9.12 5.73 20.56
CA ALA A 135 -10.46 6.01 20.08
C ALA A 135 -10.62 7.48 19.65
N GLY A 136 -11.25 7.72 18.50
CA GLY A 136 -11.46 9.06 17.96
C GLY A 136 -12.41 9.06 16.77
N ALA A 137 -12.48 10.17 16.07
CA ALA A 137 -13.14 10.24 14.77
C ALA A 137 -12.28 9.56 13.70
N VAL A 138 -12.89 9.06 12.63
CA VAL A 138 -12.13 8.50 11.50
C VAL A 138 -11.22 9.56 10.84
N ASP A 139 -11.64 10.82 10.85
CA ASP A 139 -10.88 11.94 10.27
C ASP A 139 -9.61 12.26 11.07
N ASP A 140 -9.54 11.87 12.35
CA ASP A 140 -8.33 12.02 13.17
C ASP A 140 -7.16 11.21 12.59
N LEU A 141 -7.42 10.22 11.71
CA LEU A 141 -6.37 9.51 10.97
C LEU A 141 -5.46 10.45 10.17
N TRP A 142 -5.95 11.61 9.72
CA TRP A 142 -5.12 12.59 9.01
C TRP A 142 -4.02 13.20 9.89
N SER A 143 -4.18 13.15 11.22
CA SER A 143 -3.13 13.58 12.16
C SER A 143 -1.94 12.62 12.24
N LEU A 144 -2.08 11.39 11.72
CA LEU A 144 -1.02 10.37 11.76
C LEU A 144 0.11 10.63 10.75
N GLY A 145 -0.06 11.61 9.87
CA GLY A 145 0.90 12.04 8.87
C GLY A 145 0.31 12.00 7.46
N LYS A 146 0.85 12.82 6.56
CA LYS A 146 0.50 12.73 5.14
C LYS A 146 1.00 11.40 4.55
N PRO A 147 0.41 10.91 3.45
CA PRO A 147 0.95 9.77 2.73
C PRO A 147 2.39 10.00 2.27
N VAL A 148 3.28 9.09 2.66
CA VAL A 148 4.66 8.98 2.21
C VAL A 148 4.99 7.50 2.00
N GLY A 149 6.12 7.19 1.36
CA GLY A 149 6.47 5.81 1.15
C GLY A 149 7.53 5.57 0.11
N VAL A 150 7.84 4.30 -0.06
CA VAL A 150 8.98 3.84 -0.83
C VAL A 150 8.72 2.45 -1.41
N GLY A 151 9.30 2.18 -2.57
CA GLY A 151 9.22 0.88 -3.23
C GLY A 151 8.99 1.03 -4.71
N GLY A 152 8.59 -0.02 -5.41
CA GLY A 152 8.25 0.13 -6.81
C GLY A 152 7.75 -1.14 -7.47
N PRO A 153 7.45 -1.08 -8.79
CA PRO A 153 7.05 -2.24 -9.55
C PRO A 153 8.17 -3.30 -9.69
N TRP A 154 9.45 -2.88 -9.65
CA TRP A 154 10.61 -3.75 -9.79
C TRP A 154 11.73 -3.39 -8.80
N LYS A 155 12.32 -4.42 -8.18
CA LYS A 155 13.61 -4.35 -7.49
C LYS A 155 14.44 -5.55 -7.91
N ASP A 156 15.57 -5.29 -8.57
CA ASP A 156 16.48 -6.29 -9.14
C ASP A 156 15.73 -7.43 -9.86
N THR A 157 14.70 -7.06 -10.63
CA THR A 157 13.76 -7.99 -11.22
C THR A 157 14.24 -8.40 -12.60
N ALA A 158 14.25 -9.70 -12.88
CA ALA A 158 14.48 -10.21 -14.24
C ALA A 158 13.25 -9.90 -15.12
N VAL A 159 13.40 -8.97 -16.05
CA VAL A 159 12.32 -8.47 -16.92
C VAL A 159 12.47 -8.99 -18.35
N LYS A 160 11.33 -9.19 -19.00
CA LYS A 160 11.25 -9.54 -20.42
C LYS A 160 10.95 -8.28 -21.24
N ALA A 161 11.49 -8.22 -22.45
CA ALA A 161 11.20 -7.12 -23.37
C ALA A 161 9.69 -7.05 -23.67
N GLY A 162 9.12 -5.84 -23.61
CA GLY A 162 7.71 -5.58 -23.94
C GLY A 162 6.70 -6.04 -22.88
N ALA A 163 7.11 -6.76 -21.83
CA ALA A 163 6.23 -7.19 -20.75
C ALA A 163 6.05 -6.06 -19.72
N PRO A 164 4.81 -5.64 -19.41
CA PRO A 164 4.56 -4.66 -18.36
C PRO A 164 4.76 -5.27 -16.97
N SER A 165 5.18 -4.44 -16.01
CA SER A 165 5.10 -4.75 -14.59
C SER A 165 3.65 -4.84 -14.10
N ASP A 166 3.48 -5.40 -12.90
CA ASP A 166 2.26 -5.17 -12.12
C ASP A 166 2.03 -3.65 -11.91
N PRO A 167 0.78 -3.18 -11.82
CA PRO A 167 0.46 -1.80 -11.46
C PRO A 167 1.04 -1.43 -10.09
N TYR A 168 1.66 -0.26 -9.99
CA TYR A 168 2.17 0.32 -8.75
C TYR A 168 1.41 1.61 -8.44
N LEU A 169 0.90 1.73 -7.21
CA LEU A 169 0.04 2.85 -6.81
C LEU A 169 0.79 4.18 -6.92
N LEU A 170 0.18 5.15 -7.60
CA LEU A 170 0.72 6.50 -7.76
C LEU A 170 -0.17 7.57 -7.08
N THR A 171 -1.47 7.34 -6.95
CA THR A 171 -2.41 8.30 -6.36
C THR A 171 -2.29 8.40 -4.84
N GLY A 172 -2.72 9.54 -4.29
CA GLY A 172 -2.73 9.82 -2.85
C GLY A 172 -1.42 10.42 -2.31
N TYR A 173 -0.39 10.56 -3.13
CA TYR A 173 0.89 11.18 -2.76
C TYR A 173 1.05 12.53 -3.45
N ASP A 174 1.69 13.51 -2.81
CA ASP A 174 1.88 14.87 -3.34
C ASP A 174 3.22 15.02 -4.09
N GLN A 175 4.31 14.50 -3.52
CA GLN A 175 5.63 14.50 -4.15
C GLN A 175 6.04 13.09 -4.53
N LYS A 176 6.53 12.92 -5.76
CA LYS A 176 6.89 11.62 -6.32
C LYS A 176 8.19 11.73 -7.09
N SER A 177 9.07 10.77 -6.89
CA SER A 177 10.27 10.59 -7.70
C SER A 177 10.39 9.14 -8.12
N LEU A 178 11.03 8.90 -9.26
CA LEU A 178 11.31 7.60 -9.83
C LEU A 178 12.81 7.50 -10.15
N ALA A 179 13.44 6.43 -9.68
CA ALA A 179 14.78 6.02 -10.02
C ALA A 179 14.73 4.74 -10.85
N LEU A 180 15.41 4.75 -12.01
CA LEU A 180 15.48 3.62 -12.94
C LEU A 180 16.93 3.18 -13.10
N SER A 181 17.20 1.88 -12.94
CA SER A 181 18.52 1.29 -13.15
C SER A 181 18.43 -0.15 -13.64
N HIS A 182 19.53 -0.68 -14.19
CA HIS A 182 19.63 -2.07 -14.64
C HIS A 182 21.07 -2.58 -14.58
N THR A 183 21.25 -3.90 -14.73
CA THR A 183 22.57 -4.56 -14.75
C THR A 183 23.11 -4.88 -16.14
N SER A 184 22.33 -4.67 -17.21
CA SER A 184 22.77 -4.91 -18.60
C SER A 184 23.99 -4.06 -18.99
N ALA A 185 24.84 -4.61 -19.87
CA ALA A 185 26.06 -3.96 -20.37
C ALA A 185 25.79 -2.82 -21.39
N THR A 186 24.57 -2.75 -21.92
CA THR A 186 24.14 -1.72 -22.88
C THR A 186 22.93 -0.97 -22.35
N SER A 187 22.69 0.21 -22.92
CA SER A 187 21.53 1.06 -22.59
C SER A 187 20.21 0.32 -22.76
N VAL A 188 19.30 0.43 -21.78
CA VAL A 188 17.95 -0.14 -21.81
C VAL A 188 16.92 0.99 -21.86
N ARG A 189 16.02 0.93 -22.83
CA ARG A 189 14.84 1.82 -22.85
C ARG A 189 13.80 1.28 -21.87
N ILE A 190 13.37 2.11 -20.92
CA ILE A 190 12.28 1.79 -19.99
C ILE A 190 11.14 2.77 -20.23
N ARG A 191 10.00 2.25 -20.68
CA ARG A 191 8.78 3.02 -20.87
C ARG A 191 7.97 3.02 -19.58
N VAL A 192 7.60 4.20 -19.11
CA VAL A 192 6.65 4.41 -18.02
C VAL A 192 5.27 4.63 -18.62
N GLU A 193 4.31 3.83 -18.20
CA GLU A 193 2.90 3.97 -18.55
C GLU A 193 2.10 4.30 -17.30
N VAL A 194 1.02 5.07 -17.47
CA VAL A 194 0.12 5.44 -16.38
C VAL A 194 -1.31 5.11 -16.73
N ASP A 195 -2.08 4.73 -15.71
CA ASP A 195 -3.53 4.69 -15.77
C ASP A 195 -4.05 5.91 -15.00
N LEU A 196 -4.56 6.88 -15.74
CA LEU A 196 -5.02 8.15 -15.19
C LEU A 196 -6.26 7.99 -14.31
N THR A 197 -7.08 6.98 -14.57
CA THR A 197 -8.41 6.87 -13.96
C THR A 197 -8.60 5.61 -13.13
N GLY A 198 -7.70 4.63 -13.18
CA GLY A 198 -7.89 3.33 -12.52
C GLY A 198 -8.89 2.44 -13.25
N THR A 199 -9.00 2.58 -14.58
CA THR A 199 -9.93 1.79 -15.42
C THR A 199 -9.22 0.76 -16.30
N GLY A 200 -7.90 0.63 -16.17
CA GLY A 200 -7.05 -0.22 -17.00
C GLY A 200 -6.70 0.39 -18.36
N GLN A 201 -7.01 1.67 -18.59
CA GLN A 201 -6.61 2.40 -19.79
C GLN A 201 -5.22 3.03 -19.60
N TRP A 202 -4.21 2.34 -20.13
CA TRP A 202 -2.81 2.73 -20.00
C TRP A 202 -2.39 3.66 -21.12
N VAL A 203 -1.77 4.78 -20.76
CA VAL A 203 -1.15 5.72 -21.71
C VAL A 203 0.34 5.83 -21.44
N ASN A 204 1.12 6.07 -22.50
CA ASN A 204 2.54 6.34 -22.36
C ASN A 204 2.75 7.67 -21.65
N TYR A 205 3.45 7.67 -20.53
CA TYR A 205 3.89 8.88 -19.85
C TYR A 205 5.21 9.37 -20.44
N ARG A 206 6.24 8.52 -20.43
CA ARG A 206 7.59 8.84 -20.93
C ARG A 206 8.39 7.57 -21.14
N THR A 207 9.24 7.57 -22.15
CA THR A 207 10.31 6.56 -22.32
C THR A 207 11.64 7.15 -21.89
N PHE A 208 12.32 6.46 -20.99
CA PHE A 208 13.65 6.81 -20.51
C PHE A 208 14.69 5.92 -21.18
N GLU A 209 15.79 6.53 -21.60
CA GLU A 209 17.00 5.80 -21.97
C GLU A 209 17.88 5.69 -20.73
N VAL A 210 18.04 4.48 -20.20
CA VAL A 210 18.81 4.21 -18.99
C VAL A 210 20.17 3.64 -19.41
N PRO A 211 21.29 4.35 -19.24
CA PRO A 211 22.61 3.85 -19.61
C PRO A 211 23.10 2.75 -18.66
N ALA A 212 23.95 1.85 -19.17
CA ALA A 212 24.61 0.82 -18.36
C ALA A 212 25.38 1.42 -17.18
N GLY A 213 25.22 0.82 -16.00
CA GLY A 213 25.90 1.24 -14.77
C GLY A 213 25.44 2.58 -14.20
N LYS A 214 24.35 3.17 -14.71
CA LYS A 214 23.81 4.45 -14.21
C LYS A 214 22.38 4.30 -13.70
N THR A 215 22.02 5.21 -12.80
CA THR A 215 20.63 5.44 -12.37
C THR A 215 20.13 6.69 -13.05
N VAL A 216 18.94 6.61 -13.67
CA VAL A 216 18.21 7.77 -14.18
C VAL A 216 17.15 8.15 -13.16
N GLU A 217 17.20 9.40 -12.70
CA GLU A 217 16.21 9.97 -11.79
C GLU A 217 15.21 10.85 -12.53
N HIS A 218 13.96 10.77 -12.10
CA HIS A 218 12.87 11.57 -12.63
C HIS A 218 11.97 12.06 -11.49
N LYS A 219 11.82 13.38 -11.36
CA LYS A 219 10.86 14.00 -10.46
C LYS A 219 9.57 14.27 -11.23
N PHE A 220 8.45 13.76 -10.74
CA PHE A 220 7.15 14.07 -11.33
C PHE A 220 6.80 15.54 -11.06
N PRO A 221 6.07 16.21 -11.96
CA PRO A 221 5.55 17.55 -11.69
C PRO A 221 4.77 17.59 -10.38
N ALA A 222 4.81 18.74 -9.70
CA ALA A 222 4.01 18.95 -8.49
C ALA A 222 2.53 18.65 -8.79
N ALA A 223 1.88 17.92 -7.90
CA ALA A 223 0.50 17.49 -8.04
C ALA A 223 0.19 16.65 -9.31
N TYR A 224 1.18 16.04 -9.96
CA TYR A 224 0.91 15.06 -11.03
C TYR A 224 0.05 13.91 -10.49
N GLN A 225 -1.08 13.65 -11.15
CA GLN A 225 -2.03 12.61 -10.74
C GLN A 225 -2.20 11.56 -11.84
N ALA A 226 -2.08 10.31 -11.44
CA ALA A 226 -2.62 9.13 -12.08
C ALA A 226 -2.91 8.13 -10.96
N TYR A 227 -3.82 7.18 -11.19
CA TYR A 227 -4.07 6.13 -10.20
C TYR A 227 -2.88 5.18 -10.11
N TRP A 228 -2.42 4.68 -11.25
CA TRP A 228 -1.40 3.65 -11.32
C TRP A 228 -0.28 4.03 -12.27
N LEU A 229 0.89 3.49 -11.99
CA LEU A 229 2.06 3.48 -12.85
C LEU A 229 2.48 2.04 -13.11
N ARG A 230 2.95 1.75 -14.33
CA ARG A 230 3.69 0.52 -14.63
C ARG A 230 4.87 0.82 -15.53
N VAL A 231 5.82 -0.10 -15.60
CA VAL A 231 7.02 0.02 -16.40
C VAL A 231 7.14 -1.12 -17.40
N VAL A 232 7.72 -0.84 -18.56
CA VAL A 232 7.94 -1.80 -19.65
C VAL A 232 9.38 -1.66 -20.13
N ALA A 233 10.17 -2.72 -20.05
CA ALA A 233 11.54 -2.73 -20.56
C ALA A 233 11.54 -3.01 -22.07
N GLY A 234 12.37 -2.29 -22.83
CA GLY A 234 12.53 -2.47 -24.28
C GLY A 234 13.41 -3.67 -24.64
N SER A 235 14.17 -4.20 -23.69
CA SER A 235 15.03 -5.39 -23.83
C SER A 235 15.03 -6.18 -22.53
N PRO A 236 15.40 -7.48 -22.56
CA PRO A 236 15.55 -8.26 -21.33
C PRO A 236 16.69 -7.70 -20.47
N ALA A 237 16.47 -7.61 -19.16
CA ALA A 237 17.42 -7.07 -18.20
C ALA A 237 17.12 -7.57 -16.79
N THR A 238 18.05 -7.39 -15.85
CA THR A 238 17.68 -7.28 -14.43
C THR A 238 17.58 -5.80 -14.10
N ALA A 239 16.40 -5.32 -13.74
CA ALA A 239 16.09 -3.91 -13.63
C ALA A 239 15.41 -3.54 -12.30
N THR A 240 15.60 -2.29 -11.90
CA THR A 240 14.93 -1.67 -10.75
C THR A 240 14.17 -0.44 -11.25
N ALA A 241 12.93 -0.31 -10.80
CA ALA A 241 12.13 0.89 -10.96
C ALA A 241 11.57 1.24 -9.58
N TRP A 242 12.16 2.25 -8.96
CA TRP A 242 11.99 2.56 -7.55
C TRP A 242 11.42 3.97 -7.37
N LEU A 243 10.31 4.06 -6.68
CA LEU A 243 9.62 5.29 -6.36
C LEU A 243 9.86 5.68 -4.91
N THR A 244 9.92 6.99 -4.69
CA THR A 244 9.92 7.60 -3.36
C THR A 244 8.87 8.70 -3.31
N TYR A 245 8.07 8.68 -2.24
CA TYR A 245 7.02 9.63 -1.92
C TYR A 245 7.41 10.38 -0.63
N ASN A 246 7.45 11.72 -0.71
CA ASN A 246 7.95 12.60 0.36
C ASN A 246 6.93 13.64 0.77
#